data_AF-A0AB33J157-F1
#
_entry.id   AF-A0AB33J157-F1
#
_cell.length_a   1.000
_cell.length_b   1.000
_cell.length_c   1.000
_cell.angle_alpha   90.00
_cell.angle_beta   90.00
_cell.angle_gamma   90.00
#
_symmetry.space_group_name_H-M   'P 1'
#
loop_
_entity.id
_entity.type
_entity.pdbx_description
1 polymer ?
#
loop_
_entity_poly.entity_id
_entity_poly.type
_entity_poly.pdbx_seq_one_letter_code
_entity_poly.pdbx_strand_id
1 'polypeptide(L)'
;MKTRIMFDWAGNIYDWYIDWPLPFFPSKGETFNFLSFIEAGVISDFKDVRFVGRWRYDGLEKSITGMLQNDYHTVIGNINWGATCVEMELATTLYLERDSSGNLLWEEKGQEAPI
;
A
#
# COMPACT_ATOMS: atom_id res chain seq x y z
N MET A 1 19.02 -7.04 5.70
CA MET A 1 18.80 -6.97 4.24
C MET A 1 17.74 -5.92 4.03
N LYS A 2 17.92 -4.96 3.10
CA LYS A 2 16.94 -3.89 2.91
C LYS A 2 15.73 -4.40 2.14
N THR A 3 14.54 -3.97 2.54
CA THR A 3 13.31 -4.23 1.80
C THR A 3 12.88 -2.95 1.10
N ARG A 4 12.68 -3.04 -0.21
CA ARG A 4 12.05 -2.01 -1.02
C ARG A 4 10.57 -2.33 -1.12
N ILE A 5 9.71 -1.39 -0.77
CA ILE A 5 8.27 -1.52 -0.95
C ILE A 5 7.83 -0.56 -2.04
N MET A 6 7.17 -1.12 -3.04
CA MET A 6 6.54 -0.41 -4.14
C MET A 6 5.03 -0.51 -3.98
N PHE A 7 4.38 0.61 -3.73
CA PHE A 7 2.93 0.67 -3.59
C PHE A 7 2.32 1.51 -4.71
N ASP A 8 1.55 0.85 -5.58
CA ASP A 8 0.77 1.54 -6.60
C ASP A 8 -0.55 2.01 -5.97
N TRP A 9 -0.70 3.34 -5.91
CA TRP A 9 -1.92 3.95 -5.41
C TRP A 9 -2.27 5.22 -6.17
N ALA A 10 -3.53 5.31 -6.58
CA ALA A 10 -4.14 6.50 -7.19
C ALA A 10 -3.31 7.09 -8.34
N GLY A 11 -2.79 6.23 -9.23
CA GLY A 11 -2.02 6.64 -10.40
C GLY A 11 -0.60 7.12 -10.11
N ASN A 12 -0.07 6.80 -8.93
CA ASN A 12 1.30 7.07 -8.54
C ASN A 12 1.94 5.82 -7.91
N ILE A 13 3.25 5.65 -8.12
CA ILE A 13 4.03 4.58 -7.51
C ILE A 13 4.84 5.18 -6.39
N TYR A 14 4.64 4.65 -5.19
CA TYR A 14 5.37 5.03 -4.01
C TYR A 14 6.42 4.00 -3.67
N ASP A 15 7.67 4.46 -3.66
CA ASP A 15 8.84 3.64 -3.43
C ASP A 15 9.47 4.04 -2.11
N TRP A 16 9.54 3.11 -1.16
CA TRP A 16 10.20 3.34 0.12
C TRP A 16 11.02 2.14 0.57
N TYR A 17 12.09 2.43 1.33
CA TYR A 17 12.99 1.41 1.86
C TYR A 17 12.82 1.31 3.36
N ILE A 18 12.82 0.09 3.87
CA ILE A 18 12.81 -0.23 5.30
C ILE A 18 13.89 -1.25 5.63
N ASP A 19 14.44 -1.17 6.83
CA ASP A 19 15.27 -2.22 7.39
C ASP A 19 14.37 -3.30 8.02
N TRP A 20 14.09 -4.37 7.27
CA TRP A 20 13.28 -5.50 7.73
C TRP A 20 14.17 -6.70 8.15
N PRO A 21 14.02 -7.23 9.37
CA PRO A 21 14.74 -8.43 9.80
C PRO A 21 14.06 -9.72 9.30
N LEU A 22 14.73 -10.44 8.40
CA LEU A 22 14.35 -11.78 7.96
C LEU A 22 14.50 -12.79 9.12
N PRO A 23 13.67 -13.87 9.21
CA PRO A 23 13.02 -14.58 8.11
C PRO A 23 11.49 -14.44 8.00
N PHE A 24 10.85 -13.60 8.82
CA PHE A 24 9.39 -13.47 8.79
C PHE A 24 8.98 -12.56 7.64
N PHE A 25 8.68 -13.15 6.48
CA PHE A 25 8.13 -12.42 5.35
C PHE A 25 6.70 -12.93 5.07
N PRO A 26 5.72 -12.02 4.93
CA PRO A 26 4.38 -12.41 4.55
C PRO A 26 4.37 -12.97 3.12
N SER A 27 3.34 -13.76 2.82
CA SER A 27 3.18 -14.44 1.54
C SER A 27 2.37 -13.59 0.55
N LYS A 28 2.60 -13.83 -0.74
CA LYS A 28 1.76 -13.27 -1.80
C LYS A 28 0.27 -13.57 -1.53
N GLY A 29 -0.58 -12.57 -1.67
CA GLY A 29 -2.02 -12.67 -1.44
C GLY A 29 -2.45 -12.49 0.02
N GLU A 30 -1.52 -12.42 0.98
CA GLU A 30 -1.88 -12.05 2.35
C GLU A 30 -2.19 -10.55 2.46
N THR A 31 -3.17 -10.22 3.31
CA THR A 31 -3.41 -8.85 3.73
C THR A 31 -2.20 -8.38 4.52
N PHE A 32 -1.61 -7.28 4.08
CA PHE A 32 -0.38 -6.79 4.67
C PHE A 32 -0.66 -5.92 5.89
N ASN A 33 -0.64 -6.51 7.09
CA ASN A 33 -0.77 -5.77 8.35
C ASN A 33 0.60 -5.38 8.93
N PHE A 34 1.16 -4.31 8.37
CA PHE A 34 2.48 -3.78 8.73
C PHE A 34 2.56 -3.24 10.16
N LEU A 35 1.45 -2.78 10.72
CA LEU A 35 1.41 -2.18 12.06
C LEU A 35 1.77 -3.18 13.15
N SER A 36 1.32 -4.43 13.01
CA SER A 36 1.69 -5.49 13.95
C SER A 36 3.21 -5.69 14.06
N PHE A 37 3.95 -5.50 12.96
CA PHE A 37 5.40 -5.60 12.94
C PHE A 37 6.09 -4.36 13.54
N ILE A 38 5.51 -3.16 13.37
CA ILE A 38 6.00 -1.96 14.05
C ILE A 38 5.76 -2.05 15.55
N GLU A 39 4.55 -2.42 15.97
CA GLU A 39 4.18 -2.58 17.39
C GLU A 39 5.03 -3.65 18.08
N ALA A 40 5.36 -4.73 17.37
CA ALA A 40 6.28 -5.77 17.85
C ALA A 40 7.76 -5.34 17.85
N GLY A 41 8.10 -4.13 17.38
CA GLY A 41 9.47 -3.62 17.31
C GLY A 41 10.34 -4.29 16.25
N VAL A 42 9.73 -5.05 15.32
CA VAL A 42 10.41 -5.73 14.22
C VAL A 42 10.88 -4.71 13.17
N ILE A 43 10.11 -3.64 12.97
CA ILE A 43 10.41 -2.54 12.06
C ILE A 43 10.60 -1.27 12.90
N SER A 44 11.85 -0.90 13.15
CA SER A 44 12.19 0.20 14.06
C SER A 44 12.34 1.56 13.38
N ASP A 45 12.51 1.59 12.06
CA ASP A 45 12.80 2.79 11.27
C ASP A 45 11.58 3.31 10.49
N PHE A 46 10.38 2.85 10.85
CA PHE A 46 9.15 3.25 10.17
C PHE A 46 8.93 4.76 10.21
N LYS A 47 8.54 5.31 9.05
CA LYS A 47 8.10 6.69 8.89
C LYS A 47 6.77 6.69 8.17
N ASP A 48 5.82 7.46 8.70
CA ASP A 48 4.54 7.65 8.03
C ASP A 48 4.75 8.46 6.75
N VAL A 49 4.51 7.82 5.61
CA VAL A 49 4.60 8.43 4.28
C VAL A 49 3.21 8.91 3.86
N ARG A 50 3.14 10.10 3.30
CA ARG A 50 1.91 10.64 2.71
C ARG A 50 1.91 10.39 1.21
N PHE A 51 0.82 9.82 0.74
CA PHE A 51 0.57 9.54 -0.66
C PHE A 51 -0.42 10.56 -1.20
N VAL A 52 -0.07 11.16 -2.33
CA VAL A 52 -0.85 12.12 -3.10
C VAL A 52 -1.27 11.49 -4.44
N GLY A 53 -2.57 11.40 -4.70
CA GLY A 53 -3.07 10.91 -5.98
C GLY A 53 -2.59 11.78 -7.15
N ARG A 54 -2.52 11.17 -8.35
CA ARG A 54 -2.18 11.88 -9.59
C ARG A 54 -3.31 11.84 -10.59
N TRP A 55 -3.30 12.78 -11.54
CA TRP A 55 -4.23 12.85 -12.66
C TRP A 55 -5.67 13.04 -12.19
N ARG A 56 -6.54 12.07 -12.50
CA ARG A 56 -7.92 12.08 -12.03
C ARG A 56 -8.01 12.05 -10.50
N TYR A 57 -6.95 11.65 -9.79
CA TYR A 57 -6.90 11.56 -8.34
C TYR A 57 -6.18 12.74 -7.66
N ASP A 58 -5.89 13.82 -8.40
CA ASP A 58 -5.24 15.00 -7.84
C ASP A 58 -6.03 15.56 -6.64
N GLY A 59 -5.32 15.88 -5.55
CA GLY A 59 -5.91 16.39 -4.30
C GLY A 59 -6.33 15.31 -3.30
N LEU A 60 -6.30 14.04 -3.68
CA LEU A 60 -6.47 12.93 -2.74
C LEU A 60 -5.16 12.72 -1.96
N GLU A 61 -5.23 12.80 -0.64
CA GLU A 61 -4.07 12.59 0.24
C GLU A 61 -4.42 11.55 1.31
N LYS A 62 -3.55 10.55 1.46
CA LYS A 62 -3.67 9.51 2.49
C LYS A 62 -2.30 9.14 3.06
N SER A 63 -2.27 8.76 4.33
CA SER A 63 -1.07 8.22 4.94
C SER A 63 -0.98 6.71 4.73
N ILE A 64 0.25 6.21 4.65
CA ILE A 64 0.53 4.78 4.62
C ILE A 64 -0.03 4.08 5.86
N THR A 65 0.06 4.73 7.03
CA THR A 65 -0.54 4.19 8.24
C THR A 65 -2.03 3.96 8.03
N GLY A 66 -2.79 4.98 7.60
CA GLY A 66 -4.23 4.86 7.38
C GLY A 66 -4.61 3.73 6.43
N MET A 67 -3.88 3.60 5.31
CA MET A 67 -4.10 2.52 4.35
C MET A 67 -3.85 1.12 4.89
N LEU A 68 -2.86 0.99 5.78
CA LEU A 68 -2.49 -0.29 6.39
C LEU A 68 -3.34 -0.61 7.63
N GLN A 69 -4.02 0.36 8.26
CA GLN A 69 -4.99 0.10 9.35
C GLN A 69 -6.34 -0.43 8.84
N ASN A 70 -6.38 -0.95 7.60
CA ASN A 70 -7.52 -1.61 6.98
C ASN A 70 -8.52 -0.69 6.24
N ASP A 71 -8.23 0.60 6.08
CA ASP A 71 -9.10 1.51 5.30
C ASP A 71 -9.15 1.12 3.80
N TYR A 72 -8.07 0.51 3.28
CA TYR A 72 -7.89 0.27 1.84
C TYR A 72 -7.61 -1.18 1.46
N HIS A 73 -7.72 -2.16 2.37
CA HIS A 73 -7.45 -3.60 2.09
C HIS A 73 -6.21 -3.81 1.19
N THR A 74 -5.04 -3.52 1.77
CA THR A 74 -3.76 -3.63 1.07
C THR A 74 -3.28 -5.08 1.07
N VAL A 75 -2.98 -5.62 -0.12
CA VAL A 75 -2.53 -6.99 -0.33
C VAL A 75 -1.13 -7.01 -0.95
N ILE A 76 -0.40 -8.08 -0.69
CA ILE A 76 0.89 -8.31 -1.34
C ILE A 76 0.67 -8.91 -2.73
N GLY A 77 0.99 -8.14 -3.76
CA GLY A 77 0.90 -8.56 -5.15
C GLY A 77 2.07 -9.47 -5.56
N ASN A 78 3.29 -9.09 -5.17
CA ASN A 78 4.50 -9.82 -5.54
C ASN A 78 5.64 -9.61 -4.53
N ILE A 79 6.55 -10.59 -4.44
CA ILE A 79 7.78 -10.51 -3.65
C ILE A 79 8.93 -11.07 -4.48
N ASN A 80 9.94 -10.25 -4.76
CA ASN A 80 11.15 -10.64 -5.47
C ASN A 80 12.34 -10.65 -4.51
N TRP A 81 13.04 -11.79 -4.47
CA TRP A 81 14.21 -11.99 -3.60
C TRP A 81 15.49 -11.72 -4.40
N GLY A 82 16.17 -10.61 -4.09
CA GLY A 82 17.47 -10.28 -4.64
C GLY A 82 18.62 -10.61 -3.69
N ALA A 83 19.85 -10.60 -4.22
CA ALA A 83 21.05 -10.84 -3.42
C ALA A 83 21.34 -9.74 -2.39
N THR A 84 20.86 -8.51 -2.65
CA THR A 84 21.15 -7.31 -1.83
C THR A 84 19.90 -6.67 -1.24
N CYS A 85 18.72 -6.94 -1.81
CA CYS A 85 17.44 -6.42 -1.35
C CYS A 85 16.29 -7.38 -1.65
N VAL A 86 15.22 -7.28 -0.87
CA VAL A 86 13.93 -7.89 -1.18
C VAL A 86 13.02 -6.79 -1.70
N GLU A 87 12.33 -7.02 -2.81
CA GLU A 87 11.34 -6.10 -3.35
C GLU A 87 9.95 -6.65 -3.08
N MET A 88 9.06 -5.81 -2.54
CA MET A 88 7.68 -6.15 -2.26
C MET A 88 6.78 -5.17 -2.99
N GLU A 89 5.84 -5.71 -3.76
CA GLU A 89 4.79 -4.93 -4.40
C GLU A 89 3.51 -5.04 -3.58
N LEU A 90 3.00 -3.90 -3.17
CA LEU A 90 1.71 -3.77 -2.51
C LEU A 90 0.70 -3.22 -3.51
N ALA A 91 -0.52 -3.74 -3.44
CA ALA A 91 -1.66 -3.23 -4.19
C ALA A 91 -2.86 -3.09 -3.25
N THR A 92 -3.71 -2.13 -3.52
CA THR A 92 -5.03 -2.03 -2.87
C THR A 92 -6.10 -2.55 -3.83
N THR A 93 -7.05 -3.30 -3.28
CA THR A 93 -8.27 -3.71 -3.99
C THR A 93 -9.46 -2.80 -3.70
N LEU A 94 -9.30 -1.79 -2.85
CA LEU A 94 -10.37 -0.85 -2.50
C LEU A 94 -10.02 0.53 -3.04
N TYR A 95 -10.73 0.92 -4.09
CA TYR A 95 -10.72 2.29 -4.60
C TYR A 95 -11.89 3.11 -4.04
N LEU A 96 -12.86 2.47 -3.37
CA LEU A 96 -14.11 3.06 -2.91
C LEU A 96 -13.92 3.82 -1.59
N GLU A 97 -13.62 5.12 -1.67
CA GLU A 97 -13.73 6.03 -0.53
C GLU A 97 -15.05 6.79 -0.62
N ARG A 98 -15.65 7.16 0.52
CA ARG A 98 -16.85 8.00 0.58
C ARG A 98 -16.56 9.32 1.29
N ASP A 99 -17.16 10.41 0.82
CA ASP A 99 -17.11 11.69 1.52
C ASP A 99 -17.94 11.65 2.82
N SER A 100 -17.86 12.71 3.62
CA SER A 100 -18.65 12.88 4.85
C SER A 100 -20.17 12.86 4.63
N SER A 101 -20.61 13.01 3.38
CA SER A 101 -22.01 12.96 2.97
C SER A 101 -22.41 11.59 2.42
N GLY A 102 -21.50 10.61 2.42
CA GLY A 102 -21.72 9.24 1.96
C GLY A 102 -21.64 9.06 0.45
N ASN A 103 -21.28 10.10 -0.31
CA ASN A 103 -21.08 9.99 -1.76
C ASN A 103 -19.78 9.25 -2.02
N LEU A 104 -19.78 8.36 -3.01
CA LEU A 104 -18.54 7.75 -3.48
C LEU A 104 -17.63 8.85 -4.04
N LEU A 105 -16.45 8.99 -3.44
CA LEU A 105 -15.36 9.74 -4.03
C LEU A 105 -14.84 9.04 -5.29
N TRP A 106 -15.00 7.70 -5.39
CA TRP A 106 -14.60 6.91 -6.55
C TRP A 106 -15.48 5.67 -6.75
N GLU A 107 -15.89 5.38 -7.99
CA GLU A 107 -16.40 4.08 -8.43
C GLU A 107 -15.25 3.25 -9.01
N GLU A 108 -15.20 1.95 -8.69
CA GLU A 108 -14.16 1.04 -9.19
C GLU A 108 -14.06 1.02 -10.72
N LYS A 109 -12.84 0.83 -11.22
CA LYS A 109 -12.58 0.54 -12.63
C LYS A 109 -13.11 -0.87 -12.94
N GLY A 110 -14.38 -0.95 -13.33
CA GLY A 110 -15.07 -2.21 -13.62
C GLY A 110 -16.30 -2.10 -14.52
N GLN A 111 -16.53 -0.97 -15.19
CA GLN A 111 -17.41 -0.92 -16.35
C GLN A 111 -16.62 -0.39 -17.53
N GLU A 112 -16.21 -1.31 -18.39
CA GLU A 112 -15.95 -1.00 -19.79
C GLU A 112 -17.13 -0.14 -20.27
N ALA A 113 -16.84 1.06 -20.76
CA ALA A 113 -17.84 1.81 -21.50
C ALA A 113 -18.30 0.91 -22.65
N PRO A 114 -19.61 0.61 -22.80
CA PRO A 114 -20.07 -0.04 -24.01
C PRO A 114 -19.76 0.90 -25.17
N ILE A 115 -19.06 0.35 -26.16
CA ILE A 115 -18.79 0.97 -27.46
C ILE A 115 -20.13 1.31 -28.14
#